data_AF-A0A936QGY1-F1
#
_entry.id   AF-A0A936QGY1-F1
#
_cell.length_a   1.000
_cell.length_b   1.000
_cell.length_c   1.000
_cell.angle_alpha   90.00
_cell.angle_beta   90.00
_cell.angle_gamma   90.00
#
_symmetry.space_group_name_H-M   'P 1'
#
loop_
_entity.id
_entity.type
_entity.pdbx_description
1 polymer ?
#
loop_
_entity_poly.entity_id
_entity_poly.type
_entity_poly.pdbx_seq_one_letter_code
_entity_poly.pdbx_strand_id
1 'polypeptide(L)'
;MPLHVAARIHDLSAYGFVRERDQPPHAAWMVSNFLLDGFPVERSVQQPLAWDNVVYGGVGLGWVVATHQWLRLARPAQTVFTAYHAFSGQAPSAVRSQMLNATHEALLDVAGQDLRAAYGDDFERRVVQAEISLRGHAMAIPTPGFLSRPGIDALRHADGAILFAHADLSGLSVFEEASNQGDLAARKILGA
;
A
#
# COMPACT_ATOMS: atom_id res chain seq x y z
N MET A 1 -0.05 -7.38 -14.96
CA MET A 1 0.10 -8.10 -13.68
C MET A 1 1.45 -7.74 -13.03
N PRO A 2 1.62 -7.84 -11.71
CA PRO A 2 2.92 -7.57 -11.05
C PRO A 2 4.04 -8.50 -11.56
N LEU A 3 5.27 -8.00 -11.69
CA LEU A 3 6.38 -8.77 -12.28
C LEU A 3 6.78 -9.96 -11.41
N HIS A 4 6.68 -9.83 -10.09
CA HIS A 4 6.99 -10.92 -9.17
C HIS A 4 6.03 -12.11 -9.30
N VAL A 5 4.80 -11.86 -9.79
CA VAL A 5 3.80 -12.88 -10.14
C VAL A 5 4.04 -13.39 -11.55
N ALA A 6 4.28 -12.50 -12.53
CA ALA A 6 4.56 -12.88 -13.91
C ALA A 6 5.74 -13.87 -14.02
N ALA A 7 6.81 -13.64 -13.24
CA ALA A 7 7.98 -14.53 -13.17
C ALA A 7 7.69 -15.92 -12.58
N ARG A 8 6.49 -16.18 -12.06
CA ARG A 8 6.04 -17.51 -11.62
C ARG A 8 5.20 -18.23 -12.67
N ILE A 9 4.72 -17.50 -13.68
CA ILE A 9 3.79 -17.99 -14.71
C ILE A 9 4.53 -18.15 -16.05
N HIS A 10 5.53 -17.29 -16.31
CA HIS A 10 6.29 -17.30 -17.55
C HIS A 10 7.78 -17.08 -17.29
N ASP A 11 8.63 -17.62 -18.17
CA ASP A 11 10.06 -17.39 -18.14
C ASP A 11 10.39 -16.01 -18.70
N LEU A 12 10.53 -15.03 -17.81
CA LEU A 12 10.85 -13.65 -18.20
C LEU A 12 12.30 -13.50 -18.68
N SER A 13 13.17 -14.50 -18.49
CA SER A 13 14.54 -14.44 -19.01
C SER A 13 14.60 -14.46 -20.53
N ALA A 14 13.59 -15.08 -21.17
CA ALA A 14 13.38 -15.00 -22.62
C ALA A 14 13.15 -13.56 -23.12
N TYR A 15 12.77 -12.64 -22.24
CA TYR A 15 12.60 -11.21 -22.48
C TYR A 15 13.71 -10.37 -21.86
N GLY A 16 14.84 -10.98 -21.47
CA GLY A 16 15.99 -10.27 -20.90
C GLY A 16 15.87 -9.91 -19.41
N PHE A 17 14.80 -10.32 -18.73
CA PHE A 17 14.59 -10.07 -17.30
C PHE A 17 15.22 -11.16 -16.43
N VAL A 18 16.14 -10.76 -15.56
CA VAL A 18 16.81 -11.61 -14.58
C VAL A 18 16.35 -11.20 -13.18
N ARG A 19 15.66 -12.08 -12.47
CA ARG A 19 14.97 -11.76 -11.20
C ARG A 19 15.92 -11.14 -10.16
N GLU A 20 17.10 -11.70 -9.97
CA GLU A 20 18.08 -11.29 -8.96
C GLU A 20 18.62 -9.87 -9.22
N ARG A 21 18.72 -9.50 -10.51
CA ARG A 21 19.20 -8.19 -10.96
C ARG A 21 18.06 -7.16 -11.02
N ASP A 22 16.93 -7.56 -11.60
CA ASP A 22 15.92 -6.63 -12.11
C ASP A 22 14.74 -6.43 -11.16
N GLN A 23 14.32 -7.46 -10.44
CA GLN A 23 13.15 -7.38 -9.56
C GLN A 23 13.42 -6.44 -8.38
N PRO A 24 12.63 -5.38 -8.17
CA PRO A 24 12.73 -4.61 -6.94
C PRO A 24 12.11 -5.41 -5.78
N PRO A 25 12.60 -5.22 -4.54
CA PRO A 25 11.87 -5.67 -3.36
C PRO A 25 10.44 -5.12 -3.36
N HIS A 26 9.52 -5.85 -2.73
CA HIS A 26 8.14 -5.42 -2.54
C HIS A 26 7.85 -5.27 -1.06
N ALA A 27 7.44 -4.07 -0.64
CA ALA A 27 7.03 -3.73 0.72
C ALA A 27 5.82 -4.57 1.14
N ALA A 28 5.74 -4.87 2.43
CA ALA A 28 4.54 -5.44 3.03
C ALA A 28 3.77 -4.33 3.76
N TRP A 29 2.46 -4.28 3.56
CA TRP A 29 1.59 -3.26 4.16
C TRP A 29 0.48 -3.94 4.96
N MET A 30 0.01 -3.23 5.98
CA MET A 30 -1.24 -3.53 6.66
C MET A 30 -2.16 -2.32 6.52
N VAL A 31 -3.40 -2.58 6.13
CA VAL A 31 -4.47 -1.58 6.05
C VAL A 31 -5.55 -2.00 7.02
N SER A 32 -5.94 -1.10 7.92
CA SER A 32 -6.88 -1.42 8.99
C SER A 32 -8.02 -0.41 9.01
N ASN A 33 -9.25 -0.89 8.93
CA ASN A 33 -10.46 -0.08 9.04
C ASN A 33 -11.07 -0.26 10.41
N PHE A 34 -11.20 0.84 11.16
CA PHE A 34 -11.86 0.87 12.45
C PHE A 34 -13.22 1.54 12.30
N LEU A 35 -14.30 0.77 12.49
CA LEU A 35 -15.64 1.31 12.67
C LEU A 35 -15.73 1.87 14.09
N LEU A 36 -16.02 3.16 14.20
CA LEU A 36 -16.13 3.87 15.47
C LEU A 36 -17.56 4.31 15.75
N ASP A 37 -17.99 4.15 17.00
CA ASP A 37 -19.20 4.74 17.56
C ASP A 37 -18.92 6.19 18.02
N GLY A 38 -19.22 7.12 17.14
CA GLY A 38 -18.84 8.52 17.24
C GLY A 38 -17.37 8.78 16.93
N PHE A 39 -17.04 10.07 16.83
CA PHE A 39 -15.66 10.51 16.62
C PHE A 39 -14.94 10.60 17.96
N PRO A 40 -13.66 10.18 18.05
CA PRO A 40 -12.87 10.39 19.25
C PRO A 40 -12.67 11.87 19.54
N VAL A 41 -12.50 12.20 20.82
CA VAL A 41 -12.29 13.58 21.27
C VAL A 41 -10.88 14.03 20.91
N GLU A 42 -10.77 15.15 20.19
CA GLU A 42 -9.49 15.76 19.86
C GLU A 42 -8.80 16.30 21.13
N ARG A 43 -7.51 15.99 21.29
CA ARG A 43 -6.74 16.44 22.46
C ARG A 43 -6.45 17.94 22.48
N SER A 44 -6.47 18.58 21.31
CA SER A 44 -6.26 20.03 21.17
C SER A 44 -7.23 20.63 20.17
N VAL A 45 -7.81 21.77 20.54
CA VAL A 45 -8.66 22.57 19.65
C VAL A 45 -7.87 23.14 18.46
N GLN A 46 -6.55 23.29 18.61
CA GLN A 46 -5.67 23.86 17.58
C GLN A 46 -5.30 22.84 16.49
N GLN A 47 -5.51 21.55 16.75
CA GLN A 47 -5.22 20.45 15.84
C GLN A 47 -6.50 19.62 15.65
N PRO A 48 -7.53 20.17 14.98
CA PRO A 48 -8.75 19.43 14.74
C PRO A 48 -8.49 18.26 13.80
N LEU A 49 -9.37 17.25 13.85
CA LEU A 49 -9.39 16.14 12.90
C LEU A 49 -9.31 16.63 11.46
N ALA A 50 -8.26 16.23 10.75
CA ALA A 50 -8.13 16.41 9.32
C ALA A 50 -8.69 15.19 8.59
N TRP A 51 -8.82 15.29 7.25
CA TRP A 51 -9.13 14.10 6.46
C TRP A 51 -8.00 13.07 6.57
N ASP A 52 -6.74 13.50 6.45
CA ASP A 52 -5.54 12.68 6.60
C ASP A 52 -4.72 13.18 7.80
N ASN A 53 -4.34 12.25 8.68
CA ASN A 53 -3.77 12.55 10.00
C ASN A 53 -2.55 11.67 10.24
N VAL A 54 -1.44 12.27 10.68
CA VAL A 54 -0.19 11.56 10.94
C VAL A 54 0.33 11.96 12.32
N VAL A 55 0.75 10.96 13.11
CA VAL A 55 1.44 11.20 14.38
C VAL A 55 2.92 11.42 14.08
N TYR A 56 3.46 12.58 14.47
CA TYR A 56 4.88 12.84 14.33
C TYR A 56 5.71 11.84 15.16
N GLY A 57 6.67 11.17 14.51
CA GLY A 57 7.44 10.09 15.13
C GLY A 57 6.65 8.79 15.34
N GLY A 58 5.42 8.70 14.83
CA GLY A 58 4.65 7.48 14.76
C GLY A 58 5.31 6.43 13.85
N VAL A 59 4.90 5.19 14.02
CA VAL A 59 5.46 4.04 13.28
C VAL A 59 4.60 3.65 12.08
N GLY A 60 3.32 4.05 12.08
CA GLY A 60 2.45 3.96 10.92
C GLY A 60 2.64 5.12 9.94
N LEU A 61 1.81 5.11 8.90
CA LEU A 61 1.67 6.22 7.95
C LEU A 61 0.46 7.10 8.30
N GLY A 62 -0.10 6.97 9.52
CA GLY A 62 -1.29 7.68 9.94
C GLY A 62 -2.60 7.02 9.54
N TRP A 63 -3.69 7.80 9.60
CA TRP A 63 -5.03 7.37 9.25
C TRP A 63 -5.82 8.44 8.51
N VAL A 64 -6.76 7.97 7.70
CA VAL A 64 -7.75 8.82 7.04
C VAL A 64 -9.13 8.62 7.62
N VAL A 65 -9.94 9.68 7.58
CA VAL A 65 -11.39 9.61 7.83
C VAL A 65 -12.06 9.11 6.55
N ALA A 66 -12.32 7.82 6.45
CA ALA A 66 -12.86 7.21 5.22
C ALA A 66 -14.27 7.72 4.87
N THR A 67 -15.02 8.21 5.86
CA THR A 67 -16.36 8.78 5.67
C THR A 67 -16.35 10.29 5.36
N HIS A 68 -15.19 10.92 5.14
CA HIS A 68 -15.09 12.37 4.97
C HIS A 68 -15.87 12.92 3.75
N GLN A 69 -16.08 12.11 2.70
CA GLN A 69 -16.82 12.53 1.49
C GLN A 69 -18.33 12.31 1.58
N TRP A 70 -18.84 11.84 2.72
CA TRP A 70 -20.29 11.67 2.87
C TRP A 70 -20.98 13.03 2.88
N LEU A 71 -21.89 13.23 1.93
CA LEU A 71 -22.72 14.44 1.86
C LEU A 71 -23.72 14.43 3.04
N ARG A 72 -23.40 15.22 4.07
CA ARG A 72 -24.15 15.32 5.34
C ARG A 72 -24.09 16.74 5.88
N LEU A 73 -25.14 17.16 6.59
CA LEU A 73 -25.22 18.46 7.28
C LEU A 73 -24.44 18.49 8.61
N ALA A 74 -24.23 17.32 9.22
CA ALA A 74 -23.53 17.15 10.49
C ALA A 74 -22.70 15.86 10.48
N ARG A 75 -21.79 15.71 11.45
CA ARG A 75 -21.00 14.48 11.62
C ARG A 75 -21.94 13.27 11.83
N PRO A 76 -21.71 12.16 11.14
CA PRO A 76 -22.52 10.95 11.33
C PRO A 76 -22.32 10.37 12.74
N ALA A 77 -23.28 9.58 13.20
CA ALA A 77 -23.19 8.87 14.48
C ALA A 77 -22.03 7.86 14.50
N GLN A 78 -21.70 7.27 13.35
CA GLN A 78 -20.57 6.36 13.19
C GLN A 78 -19.63 6.84 12.08
N THR A 79 -18.35 6.51 12.22
CA THR A 79 -17.30 6.87 11.26
C THR A 79 -16.36 5.68 11.05
N VAL A 80 -15.60 5.70 9.96
CA VAL A 80 -14.54 4.73 9.70
C VAL A 80 -13.22 5.46 9.60
N PHE A 81 -12.27 5.05 10.45
CA PHE A 81 -10.88 5.47 10.34
C PHE A 81 -10.07 4.35 9.68
N THR A 82 -9.41 4.67 8.56
CA THR A 82 -8.54 3.73 7.85
C THR A 82 -7.09 4.07 8.15
N ALA A 83 -6.40 3.19 8.89
CA ALA A 83 -4.99 3.33 9.24
C ALA A 83 -4.08 2.50 8.32
N TYR A 84 -2.88 3.00 8.09
CA TYR A 84 -1.89 2.37 7.19
C TYR A 84 -0.58 2.11 7.93
N HIS A 85 -0.02 0.92 7.75
CA HIS A 85 1.28 0.56 8.33
C HIS A 85 2.18 -0.11 7.30
N ALA A 86 3.35 0.50 7.03
CA ALA A 86 4.28 0.06 5.98
C ALA A 86 5.49 -0.74 6.49
N PHE A 87 5.60 -0.97 7.81
CA PHE A 87 6.69 -1.75 8.44
C PHE A 87 8.08 -1.31 7.98
N SER A 88 8.30 0.00 7.93
CA SER A 88 9.54 0.60 7.47
C SER A 88 10.74 0.14 8.31
N GLY A 89 11.93 0.10 7.68
CA GLY A 89 13.17 -0.32 8.34
C GLY A 89 13.37 -1.82 8.49
N GLN A 90 12.42 -2.66 8.08
CA GLN A 90 12.55 -4.12 8.10
C GLN A 90 12.67 -4.72 6.70
N ALA A 91 13.38 -5.84 6.58
CA ALA A 91 13.45 -6.58 5.33
C ALA A 91 12.06 -7.12 4.96
N PRO A 92 11.56 -6.93 3.72
CA PRO A 92 10.18 -7.32 3.41
C PRO A 92 9.87 -8.81 3.57
N SER A 93 10.87 -9.69 3.40
CA SER A 93 10.73 -11.12 3.68
C SER A 93 10.47 -11.40 5.15
N ALA A 94 11.16 -10.70 6.06
CA ALA A 94 10.97 -10.83 7.50
C ALA A 94 9.56 -10.35 7.91
N VAL A 95 9.11 -9.20 7.37
CA VAL A 95 7.77 -8.68 7.65
C VAL A 95 6.69 -9.64 7.15
N ARG A 96 6.83 -10.22 5.95
CA ARG A 96 5.90 -11.24 5.45
C ARG A 96 5.83 -12.45 6.37
N SER A 97 6.97 -12.95 6.84
CA SER A 97 7.00 -14.05 7.79
C SER A 97 6.36 -13.69 9.13
N GLN A 98 6.59 -12.48 9.64
CA GLN A 98 5.91 -12.00 10.86
C GLN A 98 4.39 -11.95 10.67
N MET A 99 3.91 -11.32 9.59
CA MET A 99 2.49 -11.23 9.26
C MET A 99 1.80 -12.59 9.16
N LEU A 100 2.45 -13.57 8.52
CA LEU A 100 1.91 -14.93 8.37
C LEU A 100 1.78 -15.68 9.69
N ASN A 101 2.61 -15.35 10.68
CA ASN A 101 2.64 -16.01 11.98
C ASN A 101 2.03 -15.18 13.11
N ALA A 102 1.56 -13.96 12.83
CA ALA A 102 1.01 -13.06 13.82
C ALA A 102 -0.37 -13.53 14.30
N THR A 103 -0.67 -13.33 15.58
CA THR A 103 -2.02 -13.52 16.10
C THR A 103 -2.89 -12.31 15.75
N HIS A 104 -4.21 -12.48 15.83
CA HIS A 104 -5.16 -11.38 15.59
C HIS A 104 -4.92 -10.20 16.55
N GLU A 105 -4.60 -10.49 17.81
CA GLU A 105 -4.33 -9.50 18.85
C GLU A 105 -3.06 -8.69 18.51
N ALA A 106 -1.99 -9.37 18.09
CA ALA A 106 -0.75 -8.70 17.69
C ALA A 106 -0.97 -7.80 16.46
N LEU A 107 -1.79 -8.23 15.50
CA LEU A 107 -2.15 -7.42 14.33
C LEU A 107 -3.00 -6.22 14.72
N LEU A 108 -4.01 -6.41 15.57
CA LEU A 108 -4.84 -5.33 16.10
C LEU A 108 -4.01 -4.32 16.88
N ASP A 109 -3.03 -4.79 17.64
CA ASP A 109 -2.14 -3.93 18.39
C ASP A 109 -1.35 -3.01 17.47
N VAL A 110 -0.72 -3.56 16.43
CA VAL A 110 0.01 -2.75 15.43
C VAL A 110 -0.97 -1.82 14.68
N ALA A 111 -2.16 -2.29 14.35
CA ALA A 111 -3.16 -1.52 13.60
C ALA A 111 -3.63 -0.27 14.34
N GLY A 112 -3.76 -0.33 15.67
CA GLY A 112 -4.24 0.77 16.50
C GLY A 112 -3.15 1.69 17.05
N GLN A 113 -1.86 1.48 16.74
CA GLN A 113 -0.75 2.21 17.39
C GLN A 113 -0.87 3.74 17.28
N ASP A 114 -0.97 4.27 16.06
CA ASP A 114 -1.07 5.73 15.85
C ASP A 114 -2.38 6.30 16.41
N LEU A 115 -3.48 5.54 16.31
CA LEU A 115 -4.80 5.94 16.84
C LEU A 115 -4.81 5.99 18.37
N ARG A 116 -4.18 5.01 19.04
CA ARG A 116 -3.95 5.04 20.50
C ARG A 116 -3.03 6.19 20.89
N ALA A 117 -1.97 6.43 20.11
CA ALA A 117 -1.07 7.56 20.36
C ALA A 117 -1.82 8.90 20.27
N ALA A 118 -2.74 9.05 19.32
CA ALA A 118 -3.53 10.26 19.11
C ALA A 118 -4.69 10.44 20.11
N TYR A 119 -5.42 9.37 20.44
CA TYR A 119 -6.70 9.47 21.15
C TYR A 119 -6.75 8.72 22.49
N GLY A 120 -5.81 7.80 22.74
CA GLY A 120 -5.76 6.99 23.97
C GLY A 120 -7.03 6.16 24.16
N ASP A 121 -7.46 6.00 25.40
CA ASP A 121 -8.60 5.16 25.78
C ASP A 121 -9.93 5.56 25.12
N ASP A 122 -10.06 6.81 24.66
CA ASP A 122 -11.28 7.23 23.96
C ASP A 122 -11.46 6.56 22.60
N PHE A 123 -10.36 6.28 21.90
CA PHE A 123 -10.41 5.48 20.69
C PHE A 123 -10.89 4.06 20.99
N GLU A 124 -10.28 3.40 21.98
CA GLU A 124 -10.60 2.01 22.34
C GLU A 124 -12.08 1.84 22.71
N ARG A 125 -12.64 2.76 23.49
CA ARG A 125 -14.07 2.71 23.87
C ARG A 125 -15.03 2.89 22.70
N ARG A 126 -14.57 3.48 21.59
CA ARG A 126 -15.40 3.76 20.41
C ARG A 126 -15.27 2.68 19.35
N VAL A 127 -14.23 1.85 19.36
CA VAL A 127 -14.06 0.78 18.37
C VAL A 127 -15.21 -0.22 18.50
N VAL A 128 -16.02 -0.30 17.45
CA VAL A 128 -17.09 -1.30 17.30
C VAL A 128 -16.56 -2.53 16.57
N GLN A 129 -15.75 -2.32 15.54
CA GLN A 129 -15.18 -3.37 14.71
C GLN A 129 -13.85 -2.91 14.11
N ALA A 130 -12.91 -3.84 13.97
CA ALA A 130 -11.69 -3.66 13.21
C ALA A 130 -11.63 -4.67 12.07
N GLU A 131 -11.39 -4.21 10.85
CA GLU A 131 -11.10 -5.06 9.69
C GLU A 131 -9.67 -4.82 9.22
N ILE A 132 -8.86 -5.86 9.20
CA ILE A 132 -7.43 -5.78 8.90
C ILE A 132 -7.13 -6.56 7.64
N SER A 133 -6.48 -5.91 6.68
CA SER A 133 -6.01 -6.49 5.43
C SER A 133 -4.48 -6.46 5.37
N LEU A 134 -3.87 -7.64 5.25
CA LEU A 134 -2.43 -7.81 5.11
C LEU A 134 -2.06 -7.95 3.64
N ARG A 135 -1.14 -7.11 3.17
CA ARG A 135 -0.64 -7.09 1.79
C ARG A 135 0.87 -7.35 1.80
N GLY A 136 1.28 -8.61 1.65
CA GLY A 136 2.70 -9.00 1.72
C GLY A 136 3.60 -8.49 0.58
N HIS A 137 3.00 -8.03 -0.53
CA HIS A 137 3.68 -7.50 -1.72
C HIS A 137 2.94 -6.26 -2.23
N ALA A 138 2.78 -5.26 -1.38
CA ALA A 138 1.93 -4.10 -1.63
C ALA A 138 2.52 -3.14 -2.68
N MET A 139 3.75 -2.68 -2.47
CA MET A 139 4.40 -1.70 -3.34
C MET A 139 5.84 -2.08 -3.64
N ALA A 140 6.28 -1.85 -4.87
CA ALA A 140 7.68 -1.97 -5.23
C ALA A 140 8.52 -0.92 -4.48
N ILE A 141 9.72 -1.30 -4.03
CA ILE A 141 10.70 -0.41 -3.39
C ILE A 141 11.94 -0.37 -4.29
N PRO A 142 11.93 0.42 -5.38
CA PRO A 142 13.08 0.54 -6.28
C PRO A 142 14.27 1.20 -5.56
N THR A 143 15.48 0.84 -5.97
CA THR A 143 16.72 1.48 -5.51
C THR A 143 17.25 2.41 -6.61
N PRO A 144 18.17 3.35 -6.29
CA PRO A 144 18.89 4.10 -7.32
C PRO A 144 19.43 3.17 -8.43
N GLY A 145 19.28 3.59 -9.68
CA GLY A 145 19.61 2.79 -10.87
C GLY A 145 18.52 1.82 -11.34
N PHE A 146 17.35 1.76 -10.67
CA PHE A 146 16.26 0.85 -11.06
C PHE A 146 15.79 1.04 -12.52
N LEU A 147 15.59 2.28 -12.96
CA LEU A 147 15.04 2.56 -14.29
C LEU A 147 15.98 2.18 -15.44
N SER A 148 17.28 2.07 -15.16
CA SER A 148 18.33 1.69 -16.12
C SER A 148 18.70 0.21 -16.02
N ARG A 149 17.94 -0.60 -15.27
CA ARG A 149 18.15 -2.06 -15.20
C ARG A 149 17.80 -2.69 -16.55
N PRO A 150 18.68 -3.52 -17.14
CA PRO A 150 18.49 -4.02 -18.50
C PRO A 150 17.19 -4.82 -18.67
N GLY A 151 16.78 -5.59 -17.67
CA GLY A 151 15.54 -6.36 -17.78
C GLY A 151 14.29 -5.51 -17.69
N ILE A 152 14.32 -4.43 -16.91
CA ILE A 152 13.21 -3.48 -16.87
C ILE A 152 13.07 -2.78 -18.22
N ASP A 153 14.19 -2.34 -18.80
CA ASP A 153 14.22 -1.71 -20.11
C ASP A 153 13.75 -2.67 -21.22
N ALA A 154 14.22 -3.93 -21.19
CA ALA A 154 13.82 -4.96 -22.14
C ALA A 154 12.31 -5.27 -22.06
N LEU A 155 11.74 -5.37 -20.86
CA LEU A 155 10.29 -5.59 -20.70
C LEU A 155 9.45 -4.39 -21.18
N ARG A 156 9.91 -3.15 -20.98
CA ARG A 156 9.25 -1.95 -21.54
C ARG A 156 9.27 -1.95 -23.05
N HIS A 157 10.35 -2.42 -23.66
CA HIS A 157 10.53 -2.48 -25.12
C HIS A 157 10.08 -3.80 -25.76
N ALA A 158 9.59 -4.76 -24.98
CA ALA A 158 9.06 -6.01 -25.50
C ALA A 158 7.99 -5.74 -26.57
N ASP A 159 8.10 -6.48 -27.67
CA ASP A 159 7.23 -6.38 -28.83
C ASP A 159 7.04 -7.78 -29.42
N GLY A 160 5.80 -8.26 -29.44
CA GLY A 160 5.47 -9.65 -29.78
C GLY A 160 4.16 -10.11 -29.15
N ALA A 161 3.98 -11.43 -29.06
CA ALA A 161 2.72 -12.04 -28.58
C ALA A 161 2.39 -11.75 -27.11
N ILE A 162 3.38 -11.36 -26.31
CA ILE A 162 3.21 -11.01 -24.90
C ILE A 162 3.81 -9.62 -24.66
N LEU A 163 2.99 -8.73 -24.10
CA LEU A 163 3.39 -7.39 -23.68
C LEU A 163 3.22 -7.25 -22.16
N PHE A 164 4.01 -6.36 -21.57
CA PHE A 164 4.02 -6.11 -20.13
C PHE A 164 3.45 -4.72 -19.85
N ALA A 165 2.40 -4.66 -19.03
CA ALA A 165 1.75 -3.43 -18.61
C ALA A 165 1.50 -3.47 -17.09
N HIS A 166 2.40 -2.87 -16.33
CA HIS A 166 2.27 -2.74 -14.88
C HIS A 166 3.15 -1.61 -14.35
N ALA A 167 2.72 -0.97 -13.26
CA ALA A 167 3.48 0.03 -12.52
C ALA A 167 4.88 -0.45 -12.04
N ASP A 168 5.08 -1.77 -11.95
CA ASP A 168 6.39 -2.37 -11.64
C ASP A 168 7.46 -1.99 -12.68
N LEU A 169 7.05 -1.72 -13.93
CA LEU A 169 7.96 -1.27 -14.98
C LEU A 169 8.48 0.14 -14.72
N SER A 170 7.78 0.96 -13.93
CA SER A 170 8.22 2.31 -13.55
C SER A 170 8.81 2.34 -12.14
N GLY A 171 8.61 1.29 -11.35
CA GLY A 171 9.05 1.19 -9.96
C GLY A 171 8.19 2.01 -8.99
N LEU A 172 7.23 2.78 -9.49
CA LEU A 172 6.33 3.61 -8.70
C LEU A 172 4.94 2.97 -8.70
N SER A 173 4.48 2.55 -7.52
CA SER A 173 3.19 1.85 -7.38
C SER A 173 2.02 2.84 -7.32
N VAL A 174 1.86 3.64 -8.38
CA VAL A 174 0.78 4.63 -8.53
C VAL A 174 -0.09 4.30 -9.75
N PHE A 175 -1.32 4.80 -9.74
CA PHE A 175 -2.31 4.51 -10.79
C PHE A 175 -1.87 5.05 -12.16
N GLU A 176 -1.28 6.23 -12.18
CA GLU A 176 -0.82 6.94 -13.37
C GLU A 176 0.19 6.11 -14.16
N GLU A 177 1.14 5.51 -13.46
CA GLU A 177 2.15 4.64 -14.06
C GLU A 177 1.54 3.33 -14.55
N ALA A 178 0.64 2.72 -13.79
CA ALA A 178 -0.07 1.53 -14.24
C ALA A 178 -0.90 1.80 -15.52
N SER A 179 -1.58 2.95 -15.55
CA SER A 179 -2.39 3.40 -16.68
C SER A 179 -1.55 3.70 -17.91
N ASN A 180 -0.46 4.47 -17.74
CA ASN A 180 0.47 4.79 -18.83
C ASN A 180 1.09 3.54 -19.45
N GLN A 181 1.54 2.58 -18.64
CA GLN A 181 2.07 1.31 -19.16
C GLN A 181 1.00 0.50 -19.92
N GLY A 182 -0.27 0.59 -19.49
CA GLY A 182 -1.40 0.02 -20.20
C GLY A 182 -1.64 0.65 -21.57
N ASP A 183 -1.65 1.99 -21.65
CA ASP A 183 -1.80 2.73 -22.91
C ASP A 183 -0.67 2.41 -23.90
N LEU A 184 0.58 2.42 -23.44
CA LEU A 184 1.74 2.08 -24.27
C LEU A 184 1.66 0.65 -24.83
N ALA A 185 1.28 -0.32 -24.01
CA ALA A 185 1.08 -1.69 -24.49
C ALA A 185 -0.07 -1.78 -25.51
N ALA A 186 -1.17 -1.06 -25.29
CA ALA A 186 -2.29 -1.03 -26.24
C ALA A 186 -1.90 -0.42 -27.59
N ARG A 187 -1.12 0.66 -27.61
CA ARG A 187 -0.61 1.28 -28.85
C ARG A 187 0.24 0.30 -29.68
N LYS A 188 1.13 -0.45 -29.02
CA LYS A 188 1.91 -1.50 -29.68
C LYS A 188 1.04 -2.57 -30.33
N ILE A 189 -0.01 -3.03 -29.65
CA ILE A 189 -0.97 -4.00 -30.20
C ILE A 189 -1.64 -3.45 -31.47
N LEU A 190 -1.94 -2.15 -31.48
CA LEU A 190 -2.58 -1.48 -32.61
C LEU A 190 -1.61 -1.11 -33.74
N GLY A 191 -0.29 -1.28 -33.55
CA GLY A 191 0.74 -0.86 -34.50
C GLY A 191 0.86 0.67 -34.65
N ALA A 192 0.51 1.42 -33.60
CA ALA A 192 0.47 2.88 -33.57
C ALA A 192 1.68 3.51 -32.87
#